data_AF-A0A258BK89-F1
#
_entry.id   AF-A0A258BK89-F1
#
_cell.length_a   1.000
_cell.length_b   1.000
_cell.length_c   1.000
_cell.angle_alpha   90.00
_cell.angle_beta   90.00
_cell.angle_gamma   90.00
#
_symmetry.space_group_name_H-M   'P 1'
#
loop_
_entity.id
_entity.type
_entity.pdbx_description
1 polymer ?
#
loop_
_entity_poly.entity_id
_entity_poly.type
_entity_poly.pdbx_seq_one_letter_code
_entity_poly.pdbx_strand_id
1 'polypeptide(L)'
;MQMHARNSGVIETAMLRARISCALKCLIKLRSISRPDAMLHANICARVGFTPPTLAKLLASGAGKTEHLFALMEYLSVKPHELLRIAEIYRDSDDLLRLVSALIQKDNFSVSPPEIGNSHAAQTAQSA
;
A
#
# COMPACT_ATOMS: atom_id res chain seq x y z
N MET A 1 13.21 9.27 42.44
CA MET A 1 12.85 8.14 41.55
C MET A 1 12.66 8.68 40.14
N GLN A 2 13.59 8.44 39.21
CA GLN A 2 13.47 8.83 37.80
C GLN A 2 13.56 7.56 36.94
N MET A 3 12.41 7.01 36.53
CA MET A 3 12.34 5.86 35.60
C MET A 3 11.26 6.03 34.52
N HIS A 4 10.91 7.25 34.09
CA HIS A 4 9.74 7.46 33.21
C HIS A 4 10.02 7.90 31.75
N ALA A 5 11.26 8.16 31.34
CA ALA A 5 11.52 8.67 29.98
C ALA A 5 11.82 7.59 28.92
N ARG A 6 12.30 6.40 29.31
CA ARG A 6 12.71 5.36 28.34
C ARG A 6 11.55 4.56 27.74
N ASN A 7 10.38 4.55 28.37
CA ASN A 7 9.23 3.77 27.90
C ASN A 7 8.38 4.51 26.84
N SER A 8 8.40 5.85 26.79
CA SER A 8 7.55 6.62 25.85
C SER A 8 7.87 6.30 24.40
N GLY A 9 9.15 6.39 24.01
CA GLY A 9 9.56 6.19 22.61
C GLY A 9 9.31 4.77 22.07
N VAL A 10 9.36 3.75 22.94
CA VAL A 10 9.08 2.35 22.56
C VAL A 10 7.59 2.15 22.33
N ILE A 11 6.73 2.75 23.17
CA ILE A 11 5.27 2.67 23.06
C ILE A 11 4.79 3.43 21.81
N GLU A 12 5.31 4.64 21.58
CA GLU A 12 4.98 5.47 20.41
C GLU A 12 5.36 4.76 19.10
N THR A 13 6.54 4.13 19.05
CA THR A 13 6.99 3.36 17.89
C THR A 13 6.11 2.13 17.63
N ALA A 14 5.72 1.40 18.68
CA ALA A 14 4.86 0.24 18.55
C ALA A 14 3.44 0.62 18.08
N MET A 15 2.88 1.71 18.60
CA MET A 15 1.58 2.24 18.17
C MET A 15 1.60 2.65 16.71
N LEU A 16 2.60 3.44 16.29
CA LEU A 16 2.74 3.86 14.89
C LEU A 16 2.82 2.66 13.95
N ARG A 17 3.58 1.63 14.33
CA ARG A 17 3.70 0.40 13.56
C ARG A 17 2.39 -0.37 13.42
N ALA A 18 1.58 -0.41 14.48
CA ALA A 18 0.24 -0.99 14.43
C ALA A 18 -0.68 -0.18 13.50
N ARG A 19 -0.59 1.16 13.54
CA ARG A 19 -1.33 2.07 12.64
C ARG A 19 -0.97 1.86 11.18
N ILE A 20 0.32 1.73 10.86
CA ILE A 20 0.82 1.39 9.51
C ILE A 20 0.24 0.05 9.05
N SER A 21 0.20 -0.95 9.93
CA SER A 21 -0.30 -2.29 9.61
C SER A 21 -1.80 -2.29 9.36
N CYS A 22 -2.55 -1.47 10.11
CA CYS A 22 -3.97 -1.23 9.87
C CYS A 22 -4.19 -0.59 8.48
N ALA A 23 -3.38 0.40 8.11
CA ALA A 23 -3.45 1.02 6.79
C ALA A 23 -3.13 0.04 5.66
N LEU A 24 -2.13 -0.83 5.81
CA LEU A 24 -1.82 -1.91 4.86
C LEU A 24 -2.99 -2.89 4.70
N LYS A 25 -3.61 -3.29 5.81
CA LYS A 25 -4.78 -4.17 5.79
C LYS A 25 -5.96 -3.52 5.06
N CYS A 26 -6.20 -2.23 5.31
CA CYS A 26 -7.22 -1.45 4.62
C CYS A 26 -6.95 -1.38 3.11
N LEU A 27 -5.69 -1.13 2.74
CA LEU A 27 -5.24 -1.07 1.35
C LEU A 27 -5.44 -2.39 0.60
N ILE A 28 -5.08 -3.52 1.21
CA ILE A 28 -5.32 -4.86 0.64
C ILE A 28 -6.82 -5.08 0.41
N LYS A 29 -7.66 -4.75 1.41
CA LYS A 29 -9.12 -4.90 1.33
C LYS A 29 -9.74 -4.03 0.23
N LEU A 30 -9.24 -2.82 0.04
CA LEU A 30 -9.73 -1.93 -1.03
C LEU A 30 -9.26 -2.40 -2.41
N ARG A 31 -7.98 -2.77 -2.55
CA ARG A 31 -7.45 -3.30 -3.83
C ARG A 31 -8.07 -4.63 -4.21
N SER A 32 -8.56 -5.44 -3.27
CA SER A 32 -9.23 -6.71 -3.58
C SER A 32 -10.55 -6.54 -4.32
N ILE A 33 -11.15 -5.34 -4.28
CA ILE A 33 -12.35 -5.02 -5.07
C ILE A 33 -12.01 -5.01 -6.58
N SER A 34 -10.85 -4.45 -6.95
CA SER A 34 -10.43 -4.35 -8.35
C SER A 34 -9.53 -5.51 -8.80
N ARG A 35 -8.78 -6.13 -7.89
CA ARG A 35 -7.82 -7.21 -8.17
C ARG A 35 -7.95 -8.34 -7.13
N PRO A 36 -9.07 -9.07 -7.11
CA PRO A 36 -9.36 -10.07 -6.07
C PRO A 36 -8.27 -11.16 -6.00
N ASP A 37 -7.85 -11.70 -7.14
CA ASP A 37 -6.84 -12.77 -7.19
C ASP A 37 -5.49 -12.30 -6.66
N ALA A 38 -5.01 -11.12 -7.07
CA ALA A 38 -3.73 -10.60 -6.63
C ALA A 38 -3.70 -10.36 -5.10
N MET A 39 -4.82 -9.94 -4.51
CA MET A 39 -4.91 -9.60 -3.10
C MET A 39 -5.23 -10.79 -2.18
N LEU A 40 -5.32 -12.01 -2.72
CA LEU A 40 -5.40 -13.22 -1.90
C LEU A 40 -4.14 -13.35 -1.04
N HIS A 41 -4.31 -13.64 0.25
CA HIS A 41 -3.19 -13.78 1.19
C HIS A 41 -2.14 -14.78 0.69
N ALA A 42 -2.56 -15.89 0.06
CA ALA A 42 -1.66 -16.88 -0.52
C ALA A 42 -0.78 -16.29 -1.63
N ASN A 43 -1.36 -15.46 -2.50
CA ASN A 43 -0.64 -14.83 -3.61
C ASN A 43 0.29 -13.72 -3.14
N ILE A 44 -0.13 -12.92 -2.16
CA ILE A 44 0.74 -11.95 -1.47
C ILE A 44 1.92 -12.70 -0.83
N CYS A 45 1.65 -13.79 -0.08
CA CYS A 45 2.68 -14.59 0.55
C CYS A 45 3.68 -15.14 -0.47
N ALA A 46 3.20 -15.73 -1.56
CA ALA A 46 4.05 -16.29 -2.61
C ALA A 46 4.92 -15.22 -3.29
N ARG A 47 4.36 -14.03 -3.56
CA ARG A 47 5.06 -12.95 -4.25
C ARG A 47 6.09 -12.24 -3.39
N VAL A 48 5.79 -12.04 -2.10
CA VAL A 48 6.68 -11.33 -1.16
C VAL A 48 7.63 -12.30 -0.44
N GLY A 49 7.43 -13.62 -0.59
CA GLY A 49 8.21 -14.65 0.11
C GLY A 49 7.84 -14.79 1.58
N PHE A 50 6.59 -14.48 1.94
CA PHE A 50 6.10 -14.65 3.32
C PHE A 50 5.51 -16.04 3.54
N THR A 51 5.57 -16.48 4.80
CA THR A 51 4.69 -17.54 5.27
C THR A 51 3.32 -16.94 5.63
N PRO A 52 2.20 -17.70 5.51
CA PRO A 52 0.89 -17.22 5.94
C PRO A 52 0.85 -16.69 7.38
N PRO A 53 1.53 -17.32 8.38
CA PRO A 53 1.64 -16.77 9.72
C PRO A 53 2.36 -15.42 9.79
N THR A 54 3.39 -15.18 8.97
CA THR A 54 4.10 -13.91 8.92
C THR A 54 3.19 -12.78 8.45
N LEU A 55 2.47 -12.99 7.35
CA LEU A 55 1.54 -12.00 6.82
C LEU A 55 0.41 -11.70 7.82
N ALA A 56 -0.16 -12.74 8.43
CA ALA A 56 -1.23 -12.60 9.42
C ALA A 56 -0.77 -11.79 10.65
N LYS A 57 0.40 -12.10 11.22
CA LYS A 57 0.96 -11.38 12.38
C LYS A 57 1.23 -9.91 12.05
N LEU A 58 1.79 -9.66 10.87
CA LEU A 58 2.09 -8.31 10.39
C LEU A 58 0.80 -7.49 10.25
N LEU A 59 -0.24 -8.01 9.60
CA LEU A 59 -1.50 -7.29 9.42
C LEU A 59 -2.35 -7.15 10.70
N ALA A 60 -2.18 -8.06 11.68
CA ALA A 60 -2.97 -8.04 12.91
C ALA A 60 -2.42 -7.11 14.00
N SER A 61 -1.09 -7.03 14.13
CA SER A 61 -0.45 -6.38 15.28
C SER A 61 0.77 -5.54 14.91
N GLY A 62 1.13 -5.50 13.64
CA GLY A 62 2.43 -4.98 13.20
C GLY A 62 3.61 -5.83 13.65
N ALA A 63 3.39 -6.99 14.25
CA ALA A 63 4.46 -7.88 14.67
C ALA A 63 5.20 -8.44 13.44
N GLY A 64 6.53 -8.26 13.42
CA GLY A 64 7.38 -8.75 12.34
C GLY A 64 8.72 -7.99 12.28
N LYS A 65 9.47 -8.20 11.21
CA LYS A 65 10.65 -7.37 10.89
C LYS A 65 10.22 -6.15 10.09
N THR A 66 10.95 -5.05 10.22
CA THR A 66 10.69 -3.84 9.42
C THR A 66 10.81 -4.13 7.92
N GLU A 67 11.72 -5.02 7.55
CA GLU A 67 11.91 -5.53 6.18
C GLU A 67 10.61 -6.10 5.59
N HIS A 68 9.81 -6.81 6.40
CA HIS A 68 8.52 -7.36 5.94
C HIS A 68 7.49 -6.26 5.68
N LEU A 69 7.55 -5.13 6.40
CA LEU A 69 6.67 -3.99 6.12
C LEU A 69 7.04 -3.36 4.78
N PHE A 70 8.33 -3.14 4.54
CA PHE A 70 8.80 -2.58 3.27
C PHE A 70 8.51 -3.49 2.08
N ALA A 71 8.76 -4.79 2.20
CA ALA A 71 8.46 -5.74 1.13
C ALA A 71 6.96 -5.79 0.78
N LEU A 72 6.08 -5.67 1.79
CA LEU A 72 4.64 -5.57 1.55
C LEU A 72 4.24 -4.23 0.92
N MET A 73 4.84 -3.11 1.34
CA MET A 73 4.60 -1.80 0.73
C MET A 73 5.03 -1.78 -0.75
N GLU A 74 6.17 -2.38 -1.07
CA GLU A 74 6.67 -2.50 -2.45
C GLU A 74 5.71 -3.32 -3.31
N TYR A 75 5.26 -4.47 -2.82
CA TYR A 75 4.27 -5.30 -3.51
C TYR A 75 2.96 -4.55 -3.77
N LEU A 76 2.53 -3.72 -2.82
CA LEU A 76 1.33 -2.89 -2.96
C LEU A 76 1.59 -1.59 -3.73
N SER A 77 2.82 -1.35 -4.20
CA SER A 77 3.24 -0.15 -4.92
C SER A 77 2.96 1.14 -4.15
N VAL A 78 3.12 1.13 -2.82
CA VAL A 78 2.90 2.30 -1.97
C VAL A 78 4.21 2.81 -1.40
N LYS A 79 4.41 4.13 -1.48
CA LYS A 79 5.60 4.77 -0.93
C LYS A 79 5.52 4.83 0.59
N PRO A 80 6.61 4.53 1.32
CA PRO A 80 6.59 4.51 2.79
C PRO A 80 6.10 5.81 3.45
N HIS A 81 6.44 6.97 2.88
CA HIS A 81 6.04 8.27 3.42
C HIS A 81 4.54 8.55 3.28
N GLU A 82 3.88 8.04 2.24
CA GLU A 82 2.44 8.22 2.05
C GLU A 82 1.67 7.43 3.10
N LEU A 83 2.11 6.19 3.33
CA LEU A 83 1.50 5.32 4.32
C LEU A 83 1.80 5.78 5.76
N LEU A 84 3.02 6.27 6.02
CA LEU A 84 3.40 6.87 7.30
C LEU A 84 2.49 8.06 7.62
N ARG A 85 2.31 8.97 6.66
CA ARG A 85 1.44 10.13 6.82
C ARG A 85 0.00 9.72 7.14
N ILE A 86 -0.55 8.73 6.43
CA ILE A 86 -1.89 8.19 6.74
C ILE A 86 -1.91 7.66 8.18
N ALA A 87 -0.93 6.83 8.53
CA ALA A 87 -0.79 6.23 9.85
C ALA A 87 -0.57 7.25 10.98
N GLU A 88 -0.18 8.48 10.69
CA GLU A 88 -0.08 9.56 11.67
C GLU A 88 -1.41 10.30 11.85
N ILE A 89 -2.15 10.54 10.76
CA ILE A 89 -3.29 11.47 10.76
C ILE A 89 -4.67 10.80 10.90
N TYR A 90 -4.82 9.52 10.57
CA TYR A 90 -6.16 8.91 10.57
C TYR A 90 -6.73 8.84 11.99
N ARG A 91 -8.00 9.21 12.17
CA ARG A 91 -8.63 9.26 13.50
C ARG A 91 -9.44 8.01 13.84
N ASP A 92 -10.04 7.42 12.82
CA ASP A 92 -10.96 6.29 12.94
C ASP A 92 -10.93 5.45 11.65
N SER A 93 -11.81 4.44 11.58
CA SER A 93 -11.84 3.51 10.45
C SER A 93 -12.39 4.13 9.16
N ASP A 94 -13.32 5.09 9.25
CA ASP A 94 -13.90 5.76 8.09
C ASP A 94 -12.89 6.75 7.47
N ASP A 95 -12.17 7.50 8.31
CA ASP A 95 -11.10 8.38 7.82
C ASP A 95 -9.95 7.57 7.22
N LEU A 96 -9.60 6.43 7.82
CA LEU A 96 -8.62 5.51 7.23
C LEU A 96 -9.05 5.03 5.85
N LEU A 97 -10.30 4.60 5.70
CA LEU A 97 -10.87 4.16 4.43
C LEU A 97 -10.79 5.27 3.38
N ARG A 98 -11.16 6.49 3.75
CA ARG A 98 -11.12 7.66 2.86
C ARG A 98 -9.71 8.00 2.40
N LEU A 99 -8.75 8.04 3.33
CA LEU A 99 -7.35 8.36 3.04
C LEU A 99 -6.68 7.30 2.15
N VAL A 100 -6.91 6.01 2.44
CA VAL A 100 -6.36 4.91 1.63
C VAL A 100 -7.02 4.86 0.25
N SER A 101 -8.33 5.14 0.15
CA SER A 101 -9.01 5.24 -1.15
C SER A 101 -8.43 6.36 -2.00
N ALA A 102 -8.18 7.54 -1.41
CA ALA A 102 -7.54 8.65 -2.10
C ALA A 102 -6.12 8.30 -2.58
N LEU A 103 -5.36 7.54 -1.78
CA LEU A 103 -4.04 7.04 -2.17
C LEU A 103 -4.11 6.13 -3.41
N ILE A 104 -5.05 5.19 -3.44
CA ILE A 104 -5.25 4.29 -4.60
C ILE A 104 -5.63 5.08 -5.85
N GLN A 105 -6.51 6.08 -5.72
CA GLN A 105 -6.92 6.90 -6.86
C GLN A 105 -5.75 7.72 -7.43
N LYS A 106 -4.90 8.30 -6.59
CA LYS A 106 -3.72 9.05 -7.02
C LYS A 106 -2.73 8.20 -7.83
N ASP A 107 -2.55 6.94 -7.45
CA ASP A 107 -1.70 5.97 -8.17
C ASP A 107 -2.25 5.69 -9.58
N ASN A 108 -3.58 5.56 -9.71
CA ASN A 108 -4.24 5.36 -11.01
C ASN A 108 -4.18 6.58 -11.93
N PHE A 109 -4.11 7.80 -11.39
CA PHE A 109 -3.98 9.04 -12.15
C PHE A 109 -2.55 9.37 -12.60
N SER A 110 -1.54 8.62 -12.12
CA SER A 110 -0.14 8.81 -12.50
C SER A 110 0.29 7.93 -13.70
N VAL A 111 -0.66 7.31 -14.39
CA VAL A 111 -0.49 6.74 -15.73
C VAL A 111 -0.91 7.83 -16.71
N SER A 112 0.06 8.45 -17.39
CA SER A 112 -0.22 9.35 -18.52
C SER A 112 -1.23 8.69 -19.47
N PRO A 113 -2.19 9.44 -20.06
CA PRO A 113 -3.05 8.88 -21.09
C PRO A 113 -2.16 8.26 -22.19
N PRO A 114 -2.62 7.17 -22.86
CA PRO A 114 -1.89 6.66 -24.00
C PRO A 114 -1.63 7.83 -24.95
N GLU A 115 -0.37 8.07 -25.31
CA GLU A 115 -0.09 8.87 -26.50
C GLU A 115 -0.91 8.21 -27.60
N ILE A 116 -1.93 8.92 -28.08
CA ILE A 116 -2.58 8.60 -29.34
C ILE A 116 -1.49 8.86 -30.38
N GLY A 117 -0.65 7.85 -30.57
CA GLY A 117 0.22 7.74 -31.73
C GLY A 117 -0.70 7.60 -32.93
N ASN A 118 -1.11 8.73 -33.50
CA ASN A 118 -1.65 8.75 -34.84
C ASN A 118 -0.50 8.36 -35.78
N SER A 119 -0.38 7.04 -36.00
CA SER A 119 0.37 6.45 -37.09
C SER A 119 -0.27 6.89 -38.40
N HIS A 120 0.11 8.07 -38.90
CA HIS A 120 -0.18 8.49 -40.26
C HIS A 120 0.91 7.91 -41.17
N ALA A 121 0.77 6.62 -41.47
CA ALA A 121 1.56 5.95 -42.50
C ALA A 121 0.62 5.23 -43.46
N ALA A 122 0.81 5.55 -44.75
CA ALA A 122 0.27 4.94 -45.97
C ALA A 122 -1.14 5.36 -46.41
N GLN A 123 -1.19 6.23 -47.43
CA GLN A 123 -1.69 5.83 -48.76
C GLN A 123 -1.27 6.84 -49.83
N THR A 124 -0.18 6.52 -50.52
CA THR A 124 0.14 6.99 -51.86
C THR A 124 -0.76 6.25 -52.85
N ALA A 125 -1.45 6.96 -53.76
CA ALA A 125 -1.57 6.62 -55.19
C ALA A 125 -2.59 7.52 -55.95
N GLN A 126 -2.07 8.20 -56.98
CA GLN A 126 -2.65 8.42 -58.31
C GLN A 126 -3.95 9.22 -58.49
N SER A 127 -3.85 10.35 -59.19
CA SER A 127 -4.76 10.75 -60.28
C SER A 127 -4.13 11.81 -61.20
N ALA A 128 -4.13 11.48 -62.50
CA ALA A 128 -4.09 12.31 -63.71
C ALA A 128 -2.89 13.22 -63.98
#